data_AF-A0A8K0CWT1-F1
#
_entry.id   AF-A0A8K0CWT1-F1
#
_cell.length_a   1.000
_cell.length_b   1.000
_cell.length_c   1.000
_cell.angle_alpha   90.00
_cell.angle_beta   90.00
_cell.angle_gamma   90.00
#
_symmetry.space_group_name_H-M   'P 1'
#
loop_
_entity.id
_entity.type
_entity.pdbx_description
1 polymer ?
#
loop_
_entity_poly.entity_id
_entity_poly.type
_entity_poly.pdbx_seq_one_letter_code
_entity_poly.pdbx_strand_id
1 'polypeptide(L)'
;MDGHEVLRTAPYHCDFNAIELVCASAKKCYNDNIGRDGYGADKTIAMWNEALGQCDAEFWNHCVNHAEKNINDWYEREKILDVSVNHIVINITMDNSDSSSNNSDSG
;
A
#
# COMPACT_ATOMS: atom_id res chain seq x y z
N MET A 1 25.24 -17.80 7.52
CA MET A 1 23.87 -17.26 7.58
C MET A 1 23.96 -16.02 8.45
N ASP A 2 23.83 -14.85 7.84
CA ASP A 2 24.42 -13.59 8.34
C ASP A 2 23.58 -12.87 9.41
N GLY A 3 22.88 -13.61 10.28
CA GLY A 3 22.12 -13.04 11.41
C GLY A 3 20.93 -12.14 11.03
N HIS A 4 20.63 -11.98 9.75
CA HIS A 4 19.52 -11.17 9.26
C HIS A 4 18.21 -11.95 9.24
N GLU A 5 17.15 -11.34 9.79
CA GLU A 5 15.78 -11.81 9.67
C GLU A 5 15.12 -11.19 8.43
N VAL A 6 14.47 -12.02 7.61
CA VAL A 6 13.79 -11.56 6.40
C VAL A 6 12.40 -11.05 6.76
N LEU A 7 12.18 -9.75 6.59
CA LEU A 7 10.87 -9.14 6.75
C LEU A 7 9.96 -9.47 5.55
N ARG A 8 8.73 -9.90 5.82
CA ARG A 8 7.71 -10.09 4.78
C ARG A 8 6.99 -8.76 4.54
N THR A 9 7.04 -8.26 3.32
CA THR A 9 6.29 -7.08 2.91
C THR A 9 4.93 -7.49 2.37
N ALA A 10 3.90 -6.68 2.66
CA ALA A 10 2.58 -6.90 2.10
C ALA A 10 2.60 -6.59 0.59
N PRO A 11 2.03 -7.44 -0.27
CA PRO A 11 1.98 -7.20 -1.71
C PRO A 11 1.14 -5.95 -2.00
N TYR A 12 1.57 -5.13 -2.97
CA TYR A 12 0.90 -3.90 -3.40
C TYR A 12 0.79 -2.76 -2.36
N HIS A 13 1.45 -2.89 -1.21
CA HIS A 13 1.49 -1.85 -0.17
C HIS A 13 2.89 -1.23 -0.05
N CYS A 14 3.30 -0.49 -1.08
CA CYS A 14 4.59 0.20 -1.07
C CYS A 14 4.67 1.28 0.03
N ASP A 15 3.53 1.78 0.49
CA ASP A 15 3.36 2.73 1.59
C ASP A 15 3.78 2.17 2.95
N PHE A 16 3.87 0.84 3.09
CA PHE A 16 4.40 0.17 4.28
C PHE A 16 5.91 -0.04 4.22
N ASN A 17 6.57 0.38 3.14
CA ASN A 17 7.99 0.16 2.93
C ASN A 17 8.78 1.48 2.92
N ALA A 18 9.55 1.73 3.97
CA ALA A 18 10.26 2.99 4.17
C ALA A 18 11.26 3.33 3.03
N ILE A 19 11.89 2.34 2.39
CA ILE A 19 12.80 2.58 1.26
C ILE A 19 12.08 3.22 0.06
N GLU A 20 10.79 2.97 -0.12
CA GLU A 20 10.02 3.56 -1.23
C GLU A 20 9.85 5.07 -1.02
N LEU A 21 9.65 5.51 0.23
CA LEU A 21 9.62 6.93 0.59
C LEU A 21 10.98 7.60 0.36
N VAL A 22 12.07 6.92 0.74
CA VAL A 22 13.42 7.42 0.50
C VAL A 22 13.71 7.55 -1.00
N CYS A 23 13.41 6.50 -1.76
CA CYS A 23 13.56 6.51 -3.21
C CYS A 23 12.72 7.60 -3.87
N ALA A 24 11.48 7.80 -3.42
CA ALA A 24 10.60 8.85 -3.93
C ALA A 24 11.19 10.25 -3.67
N SER A 25 11.72 10.49 -2.47
CA SER A 25 12.36 11.76 -2.11
C SER A 25 13.60 12.04 -2.96
N ALA A 26 14.50 11.06 -3.08
CA ALA A 26 15.70 11.18 -3.91
C ALA A 26 15.37 11.40 -5.39
N LYS A 27 14.39 10.67 -5.93
CA LYS A 27 13.89 10.85 -7.31
C LYS A 27 13.32 12.24 -7.51
N LYS A 28 12.56 12.76 -6.55
CA LYS A 28 12.01 14.11 -6.60
C LYS A 28 13.12 15.15 -6.63
N CYS A 29 14.09 15.06 -5.71
CA CYS A 29 15.24 15.96 -5.70
C CYS A 29 16.00 15.93 -7.04
N TYR A 30 16.27 14.74 -7.58
CA TYR A 30 16.91 14.60 -8.89
C TYR A 30 16.08 15.30 -9.98
N ASN A 31 14.77 15.02 -10.04
CA ASN A 31 13.87 15.55 -11.07
C ASN A 31 13.75 17.08 -11.00
N ASP A 32 13.70 17.65 -9.80
CA ASP A 32 13.64 19.10 -9.57
C ASP A 32 14.93 19.82 -10.03
N ASN A 33 16.04 19.08 -10.18
CA ASN A 33 17.35 19.60 -10.59
C ASN A 33 17.80 19.12 -11.98
N ILE A 34 16.95 18.40 -12.73
CA ILE A 34 17.31 17.85 -14.04
C ILE A 34 17.84 18.94 -14.99
N GLY A 35 18.95 18.65 -15.66
CA GLY A 35 19.55 19.51 -16.66
C GLY A 35 20.36 20.68 -16.10
N ARG A 36 20.37 20.91 -14.78
CA ARG A 36 21.16 21.97 -14.10
C ARG A 36 22.62 21.98 -14.54
N ASP A 37 23.23 20.80 -14.58
CA ASP A 37 24.66 20.60 -14.88
C ASP A 37 24.90 19.87 -16.22
N GLY A 38 23.85 19.70 -17.04
CA GLY A 38 23.84 18.92 -18.29
C GLY A 38 23.45 17.45 -18.13
N TYR A 39 23.48 16.70 -19.24
CA TYR A 39 22.97 15.31 -19.34
C TYR A 39 24.07 14.25 -19.51
N GLY A 40 25.34 14.62 -19.29
CA GLY A 40 26.46 13.68 -19.36
C GLY A 40 26.42 12.68 -18.19
N ALA A 41 26.88 11.45 -18.41
CA ALA A 41 26.84 10.38 -17.41
C ALA A 41 27.47 10.80 -16.05
N ASP A 42 28.64 11.45 -16.08
CA ASP A 42 29.31 11.93 -14.87
C ASP A 42 28.47 12.97 -14.09
N LYS A 43 27.76 13.82 -14.82
CA LYS A 43 26.88 14.86 -14.24
C LYS A 43 25.63 14.22 -13.63
N THR A 44 25.05 13.25 -14.33
CA THR A 44 23.93 12.45 -13.80
C THR A 44 24.30 11.72 -12.51
N ILE A 45 25.48 11.09 -12.46
CA ILE A 45 25.96 10.39 -11.24
C ILE A 45 26.17 11.38 -10.10
N ALA A 46 26.82 12.53 -10.37
CA ALA A 46 27.03 13.56 -9.36
C ALA A 46 25.71 14.08 -8.77
N MET A 47 24.70 14.31 -9.61
CA MET A 47 23.37 14.76 -9.18
C MET A 47 22.62 13.70 -8.37
N TRP A 48 22.75 12.42 -8.74
CA TRP A 48 22.20 11.33 -7.91
C TRP A 48 22.87 11.23 -6.54
N ASN A 49 24.20 11.41 -6.46
CA ASN A 49 24.92 11.42 -5.19
C ASN A 49 24.47 12.59 -4.31
N GLU A 50 24.23 13.77 -4.88
CA GLU A 50 23.67 14.91 -4.16
C GLU A 50 22.25 14.62 -3.65
N ALA A 51 21.38 14.09 -4.50
CA ALA A 51 20.00 13.77 -4.14
C ALA A 51 19.92 12.69 -3.04
N LEU A 52 20.76 11.65 -3.13
CA LEU A 52 20.87 10.62 -2.10
C LEU A 52 21.52 11.15 -0.83
N GLY A 53 22.43 12.13 -0.93
CA GLY A 53 23.06 12.79 0.21
C GLY A 53 22.07 13.57 1.10
N GLN A 54 20.90 13.95 0.57
CA GLN A 54 19.83 14.56 1.36
C GLN A 54 19.04 13.54 2.19
N CYS A 55 19.15 12.24 1.87
CA CYS A 55 18.49 11.17 2.60
C CYS A 55 19.38 10.71 3.78
N ASP A 56 19.58 11.62 4.74
CA ASP A 56 20.41 11.36 5.92
C ASP A 56 19.73 10.46 6.96
N ALA A 57 20.43 10.15 8.04
CA ALA A 57 19.92 9.24 9.07
C ALA A 57 18.62 9.74 9.74
N GLU A 58 18.45 11.06 9.86
CA GLU A 58 17.23 11.65 10.44
C GLU A 58 16.05 11.48 9.47
N PHE A 59 16.26 11.76 8.18
CA PHE A 59 15.28 11.55 7.14
C PHE A 59 14.86 10.07 7.05
N TRP A 60 15.83 9.16 7.10
CA TRP A 60 15.57 7.72 7.15
C TRP A 60 14.69 7.33 8.34
N ASN A 61 15.03 7.82 9.54
CA ASN A 61 14.25 7.56 10.73
C ASN A 61 12.82 8.08 10.59
N HIS A 62 12.63 9.26 9.98
CA HIS A 62 11.31 9.79 9.67
C HIS A 62 10.51 8.89 8.72
N CYS A 63 11.14 8.38 7.65
CA CYS A 63 10.49 7.44 6.72
C CYS A 63 10.07 6.13 7.40
N VAL A 64 10.91 5.58 8.29
CA VAL A 64 10.58 4.37 9.07
C VAL A 64 9.39 4.64 9.98
N ASN A 65 9.44 5.71 10.77
CA ASN A 65 8.34 6.08 11.67
C ASN A 65 7.02 6.32 10.91
N HIS A 66 7.10 6.91 9.71
CA HIS A 66 5.93 7.12 8.86
C HIS A 66 5.32 5.79 8.39
N ALA A 67 6.15 4.87 7.89
CA ALA A 67 5.70 3.55 7.45
C ALA A 67 5.06 2.76 8.62
N GLU A 68 5.70 2.74 9.80
CA GLU A 68 5.16 2.08 11.00
C GLU A 68 3.82 2.68 11.43
N LYS A 69 3.71 4.02 11.42
CA LYS A 69 2.44 4.69 11.72
C LYS A 69 1.35 4.29 10.75
N ASN A 70 1.63 4.29 9.44
CA ASN A 70 0.66 3.90 8.43
C ASN A 70 0.16 2.47 8.61
N ILE A 71 1.07 1.54 8.95
CA ILE A 71 0.74 0.15 9.25
C ILE A 71 -0.20 0.07 10.46
N ASN A 72 0.14 0.76 11.55
CA ASN A 72 -0.69 0.78 12.76
C ASN A 72 -2.08 1.39 12.50
N ASP A 73 -2.14 2.51 11.79
CA ASP A 73 -3.40 3.18 11.43
C ASP A 73 -4.27 2.29 10.52
N TRP A 74 -3.67 1.49 9.65
CA TRP A 74 -4.39 0.47 8.86
C TRP A 74 -4.93 -0.65 9.74
N TYR A 75 -4.09 -1.19 10.63
CA TYR A 75 -4.47 -2.27 11.53
C TYR A 75 -5.63 -1.89 12.46
N GLU A 76 -5.61 -0.68 13.03
CA GLU A 76 -6.71 -0.19 13.86
C GLU A 76 -8.02 0.02 13.08
N ARG A 77 -7.94 0.43 11.81
CA ARG A 77 -9.14 0.53 10.94
C ARG A 77 -9.76 -0.83 10.65
N GLU A 78 -8.93 -1.83 10.35
CA GLU A 78 -9.40 -3.19 10.05
C GLU A 78 -10.01 -3.88 11.30
N LYS A 79 -9.45 -3.67 12.50
CA LYS A 79 -10.07 -4.14 13.75
C LYS A 79 -11.51 -3.67 13.92
N ILE A 80 -11.80 -2.42 13.54
CA ILE A 80 -13.15 -1.86 13.66
C ILE A 80 -14.12 -2.57 12.70
N LEU A 81 -13.67 -2.98 11.52
CA LEU A 81 -14.48 -3.73 10.57
C LEU A 81 -14.81 -5.12 11.13
N ASP A 82 -13.84 -5.86 11.63
CA ASP A 82 -14.06 -7.21 12.18
C ASP A 82 -15.06 -7.22 13.36
N VAL A 83 -15.07 -6.17 14.18
CA VAL A 83 -16.02 -6.01 15.29
C VAL A 83 -17.42 -5.57 14.82
N SER A 84 -17.56 -4.93 13.66
CA SER A 84 -18.82 -4.35 13.16
C SER A 84 -19.51 -5.13 12.04
N VAL A 85 -18.90 -6.19 11.50
CA VAL A 85 -19.62 -7.14 10.65
C VAL A 85 -20.61 -7.93 11.51
N ASN A 86 -21.87 -7.49 11.50
CA ASN A 86 -22.98 -8.24 12.07
C ASN A 86 -23.00 -9.65 11.46
N HIS A 87 -23.21 -10.67 12.30
CA HIS A 87 -23.28 -12.08 11.89
C HIS A 87 -24.18 -12.26 10.66
N ILE A 88 -23.59 -12.69 9.54
CA ILE A 88 -24.33 -13.01 8.32
C ILE A 88 -25.07 -14.33 8.55
N VAL A 89 -26.38 -14.26 8.79
CA VAL A 89 -27.24 -15.45 8.86
C VAL A 89 -27.61 -15.87 7.44
N ILE A 90 -26.93 -16.88 6.90
CA ILE A 90 -27.29 -17.49 5.61
C ILE A 90 -28.30 -18.61 5.90
N ASN A 91 -29.59 -18.36 5.63
CA ASN A 91 -30.62 -19.38 5.80
C ASN A 91 -30.66 -20.30 4.58
N ILE A 92 -30.01 -21.46 4.68
CA ILE A 92 -29.99 -22.51 3.65
C ILE A 92 -31.22 -23.40 3.83
N THR A 93 -32.41 -22.81 3.78
CA THR A 93 -33.63 -23.62 3.61
C THR A 93 -33.93 -23.65 2.12
N MET A 94 -33.62 -24.78 1.47
CA MET A 94 -34.31 -25.16 0.25
C MET A 94 -35.78 -25.30 0.60
N ASP A 95 -36.57 -24.23 0.45
CA ASP A 95 -38.02 -24.37 0.40
C ASP A 95 -38.38 -24.94 -0.97
N ASN A 96 -38.18 -26.25 -1.05
CA ASN A 96 -38.73 -27.10 -2.08
C ASN A 96 -40.24 -27.19 -1.81
N SER A 97 -41.04 -26.38 -2.50
CA SER A 97 -42.48 -26.64 -2.60
C SER A 97 -43.01 -26.25 -3.98
N ASP A 98 -43.47 -27.32 -4.62
CA ASP A 98 -44.01 -27.50 -5.96
C ASP A 98 -45.26 -26.65 -6.29
N SER A 99 -45.28 -26.18 -7.54
CA SER A 99 -46.38 -26.13 -8.52
C SER A 99 -47.85 -26.21 -8.08
N SER A 100 -48.67 -25.25 -8.54
CA SER A 100 -49.82 -25.57 -9.42
C SER A 100 -50.36 -24.35 -10.18
N SER A 101 -50.40 -24.50 -11.51
CA SER A 101 -51.02 -23.64 -12.53
C SER A 101 -52.53 -23.45 -12.33
N ASN A 102 -53.10 -22.32 -12.76
CA ASN A 102 -54.34 -22.29 -13.54
C ASN A 102 -54.52 -20.95 -14.27
N ASN A 103 -54.49 -21.05 -15.61
CA ASN A 103 -54.94 -20.03 -16.56
C ASN A 103 -56.41 -19.69 -16.32
N SER A 104 -56.78 -18.41 -16.43
CA SER A 104 -58.15 -18.00 -16.70
C SER A 104 -58.14 -16.82 -17.67
N ASP A 105 -58.34 -17.18 -18.93
CA ASP A 105 -58.72 -16.31 -20.05
C ASP A 105 -60.17 -15.82 -19.84
N SER A 106 -60.44 -14.54 -20.11
CA SER A 106 -61.77 -14.01 -20.45
C SER A 106 -61.68 -12.56 -20.96
N GLY A 107 -61.77 -12.41 -22.29
CA GLY A 107 -62.76 -11.56 -22.99
C GLY A 107 -62.59 -10.05 -22.98
#